data_AF-A0AAD8HMQ1-F1
#
_entry.id   AF-A0AAD8HMQ1-F1
#
_cell.length_a   1.000
_cell.length_b   1.000
_cell.length_c   1.000
_cell.angle_alpha   90.00
_cell.angle_beta   90.00
_cell.angle_gamma   90.00
#
_symmetry.space_group_name_H-M   'P 1'
#
loop_
_entity.id
_entity.type
_entity.pdbx_description
1 polymer ?
#
loop_
_entity_poly.entity_id
_entity_poly.type
_entity_poly.pdbx_seq_one_letter_code
_entity_poly.pdbx_strand_id
1 'polypeptide(L)'
;MFKVGPAAKASGSVWDDKGKSEIAQIYIGGYENRFKFIQFLYVENGNTVATSKILGLPCEGGCTFFDMITLDYPSEYITGVSGWYQDHNGSKFLRLINFHTNKTTYGPFIASPANKGLDQIEFNYQVGSKFHGFFGTYLQNGVESIGIYSKPMDKLTEIVKKNI
;
A
#
# COMPACT_ATOMS: atom_id res chain seq x y z
N MET A 1 -13.96 3.66 11.13
CA MET A 1 -12.71 3.22 10.46
C MET A 1 -11.57 3.51 11.40
N PHE A 2 -10.55 2.65 11.46
CA PHE A 2 -9.33 2.91 12.22
C PHE A 2 -8.10 2.61 11.35
N LYS A 3 -6.97 3.24 11.69
CA LYS A 3 -5.69 3.11 10.98
C LYS A 3 -4.91 1.91 11.52
N VAL A 4 -4.33 1.10 10.64
CA VAL A 4 -3.38 0.04 10.97
C VAL A 4 -2.04 0.36 10.29
N GLY A 5 -0.98 0.48 11.09
CA GLY A 5 0.34 0.92 10.63
C GLY A 5 0.48 2.44 10.45
N PRO A 6 1.52 2.89 9.74
CA PRO A 6 2.68 2.12 9.31
C PRO A 6 3.59 1.70 10.49
N ALA A 7 4.36 0.63 10.31
CA ALA A 7 5.27 0.07 11.31
C ALA A 7 6.58 0.86 11.43
N ALA A 8 6.98 1.55 10.36
CA ALA A 8 8.12 2.45 10.36
C ALA A 8 7.66 3.89 10.60
N LYS A 9 8.28 4.56 11.58
CA LYS A 9 8.18 6.02 11.74
C LYS A 9 8.92 6.70 10.60
N ALA A 10 8.28 7.70 10.00
CA ALA A 10 8.76 8.40 8.82
C ALA A 10 8.52 9.91 8.97
N SER A 11 9.24 10.71 8.19
CA SER A 11 9.23 12.18 8.30
C SER A 11 8.81 12.90 7.01
N GLY A 12 8.57 12.17 5.93
CA GLY A 12 8.14 12.73 4.66
C GLY A 12 6.69 13.21 4.64
N SER A 13 6.26 13.59 3.44
CA SER A 13 4.91 14.10 3.19
C SER A 13 3.87 13.00 3.40
N VAL A 14 2.82 13.33 4.15
CA VAL A 14 1.70 12.41 4.39
C VAL A 14 0.83 12.29 3.14
N TRP A 15 0.44 11.07 2.81
CA TRP A 15 -0.62 10.78 1.86
C TRP A 15 -1.70 9.94 2.54
N ASP A 16 -2.96 10.18 2.18
CA ASP A 16 -4.10 9.59 2.88
C ASP A 16 -5.30 9.55 1.94
N ASP A 17 -5.62 8.36 1.43
CA ASP A 17 -6.69 8.14 0.46
C ASP A 17 -8.07 7.98 1.11
N LYS A 18 -8.16 8.11 2.45
CA LYS A 18 -9.40 8.27 3.25
C LYS A 18 -10.65 7.63 2.64
N GLY A 19 -10.79 6.31 2.72
CA GLY A 19 -12.01 5.63 2.29
C GLY A 19 -12.05 5.21 0.82
N LYS A 20 -11.07 5.60 -0.02
CA LYS A 20 -11.00 5.13 -1.42
C LYS A 20 -10.56 3.65 -1.47
N SER A 21 -11.52 2.75 -1.68
CA SER A 21 -11.31 1.30 -1.70
C SER A 21 -11.44 0.64 -3.07
N GLU A 22 -12.06 1.32 -4.04
CA GLU A 22 -12.33 0.76 -5.37
C GLU A 22 -11.10 0.91 -6.27
N ILE A 23 -10.11 0.03 -6.10
CA ILE A 23 -8.88 0.03 -6.89
C ILE A 23 -9.07 -0.90 -8.09
N ALA A 24 -8.76 -0.41 -9.30
CA ALA A 24 -8.69 -1.23 -10.51
C ALA A 24 -7.23 -1.62 -10.84
N GLN A 25 -6.30 -0.67 -10.68
CA GLN A 25 -4.88 -0.90 -10.98
C GLN A 25 -3.96 -0.27 -9.95
N ILE A 26 -2.78 -0.87 -9.79
CA ILE A 26 -1.69 -0.36 -8.96
C ILE A 26 -0.44 -0.33 -9.84
N TYR A 27 0.17 0.83 -9.96
CA TYR A 27 1.45 1.01 -10.63
C TYR A 27 2.53 1.19 -9.59
N ILE A 28 3.63 0.47 -9.74
CA ILE A 28 4.79 0.57 -8.87
C ILE A 28 6.04 0.68 -9.72
N GLY A 29 7.01 1.44 -9.22
CA GLY A 29 8.34 1.45 -9.80
C GLY A 29 9.38 1.68 -8.72
N GLY A 30 10.54 1.07 -8.89
CA GLY A 30 11.65 1.24 -7.96
C GLY A 30 12.97 1.53 -8.64
N TYR A 31 13.89 1.97 -7.81
CA TYR A 31 15.23 2.35 -8.21
C TYR A 31 16.16 2.12 -7.02
N GLU A 32 17.26 1.40 -7.24
CA GLU A 32 18.21 1.01 -6.20
C GLU A 32 17.53 0.34 -4.99
N ASN A 33 17.41 1.07 -3.89
CA ASN A 33 17.13 0.57 -2.55
C ASN A 33 15.77 1.04 -2.04
N ARG A 34 14.81 1.28 -2.94
CA ARG A 34 13.48 1.79 -2.58
C ARG A 34 12.47 1.68 -3.71
N PHE A 35 11.19 1.60 -3.35
CA PHE A 35 10.12 1.98 -4.28
C PHE A 35 10.21 3.48 -4.53
N LYS A 36 10.43 3.86 -5.79
CA LYS A 36 10.53 5.24 -6.22
C LYS A 36 9.15 5.88 -6.27
N PHE A 37 8.16 5.12 -6.73
CA PHE A 37 6.77 5.52 -6.58
C PHE A 37 5.77 4.37 -6.46
N ILE A 38 4.58 4.71 -5.96
CA ILE A 38 3.34 3.94 -6.08
C ILE A 38 2.25 4.89 -6.59
N GLN A 39 1.40 4.41 -7.48
CA GLN A 39 0.21 5.13 -7.94
C GLN A 39 -0.97 4.17 -8.06
N PHE A 40 -2.17 4.63 -7.70
CA PHE A 40 -3.39 3.85 -7.78
C PHE A 40 -4.30 4.39 -8.89
N LEU A 41 -4.98 3.48 -9.60
CA LEU A 41 -6.13 3.81 -10.44
C LEU A 41 -7.40 3.39 -9.71
N TYR A 42 -8.21 4.38 -9.37
CA TYR A 42 -9.48 4.18 -8.68
C TYR A 42 -10.64 4.16 -9.67
N VAL A 43 -11.64 3.32 -9.39
CA VAL A 43 -12.96 3.39 -10.02
C VAL A 43 -13.83 4.37 -9.23
N GLU A 44 -14.31 5.41 -9.88
CA GLU A 44 -15.19 6.43 -9.32
C GLU A 44 -16.57 6.33 -9.99
N ASN A 45 -17.64 6.56 -9.23
CA ASN A 45 -19.03 6.55 -9.72
C ASN A 45 -19.44 5.26 -10.46
N GLY A 46 -18.76 4.13 -10.21
CA GLY A 46 -19.06 2.82 -10.77
C GLY A 46 -18.59 2.58 -12.21
N ASN A 47 -18.28 3.63 -12.98
CA ASN A 47 -17.90 3.50 -14.40
C ASN A 47 -16.83 4.49 -14.88
N THR A 48 -16.37 5.40 -14.03
CA THR A 48 -15.26 6.33 -14.36
C THR A 48 -13.99 5.90 -13.64
N VAL A 49 -12.83 6.29 -14.16
CA VAL A 49 -11.54 6.00 -13.50
C VAL A 49 -10.75 7.27 -13.28
N ALA A 50 -10.05 7.35 -12.16
CA ALA A 50 -9.19 8.46 -11.80
C ALA A 50 -7.91 7.96 -11.14
N THR A 51 -6.77 8.52 -11.53
CA THR A 51 -5.50 8.20 -10.89
C THR A 51 -5.31 8.98 -9.59
N SER A 52 -4.65 8.35 -8.62
CA SER A 52 -4.12 9.06 -7.46
C SER A 52 -2.98 9.99 -7.87
N LYS A 53 -2.59 10.88 -6.96
CA LYS A 53 -1.25 11.49 -7.03
C LYS A 53 -0.19 10.38 -7.02
N ILE A 54 0.90 10.61 -7.72
CA ILE A 54 2.08 9.76 -7.64
C ILE A 54 2.67 9.92 -6.24
N LEU A 55 2.83 8.81 -5.52
CA LEU A 55 3.42 8.77 -4.19
C LEU A 55 4.91 8.53 -4.34
N GLY A 56 5.74 9.55 -4.11
CA GLY A 56 7.17 9.50 -4.41
C GLY A 56 7.51 10.29 -5.68
N LEU A 57 8.41 9.76 -6.50
CA LEU A 57 8.86 10.39 -7.74
C LEU A 57 8.65 9.46 -8.93
N PRO A 58 7.99 9.92 -10.02
CA PRO A 58 7.81 9.10 -11.22
C PRO A 58 9.16 8.66 -11.81
N CYS A 59 9.12 7.71 -12.74
CA CYS A 59 10.31 7.18 -13.41
C CYS A 59 11.04 8.18 -14.33
N GLU A 60 10.74 9.48 -14.28
CA GLU A 60 11.59 10.50 -14.88
C GLU A 60 12.99 10.44 -14.25
N GLY A 61 14.03 10.27 -15.08
CA GLY A 61 15.39 9.95 -14.63
C GLY A 61 15.66 8.46 -14.35
N GLY A 62 14.71 7.57 -14.67
CA GLY A 62 14.88 6.11 -14.66
C GLY A 62 14.24 5.39 -13.48
N CYS A 63 13.83 4.15 -13.74
CA CYS A 63 13.47 3.12 -12.76
C CYS A 63 14.22 1.84 -13.14
N THR A 64 14.66 1.06 -12.16
CA THR A 64 15.25 -0.26 -12.42
C THR A 64 14.19 -1.32 -12.70
N PHE A 65 12.96 -1.12 -12.23
CA PHE A 65 11.79 -1.90 -12.61
C PHE A 65 10.51 -1.06 -12.54
N PHE A 66 9.50 -1.52 -13.27
CA PHE A 66 8.14 -1.01 -13.25
C PHE A 66 7.18 -2.18 -13.39
N ASP A 67 6.14 -2.23 -12.57
CA ASP A 67 5.11 -3.25 -12.60
C ASP A 67 3.71 -2.63 -12.51
N MET A 68 2.75 -3.33 -13.10
CA MET A 68 1.34 -2.98 -13.08
C MET A 68 0.53 -4.17 -12.57
N ILE A 69 -0.15 -3.97 -11.45
CA ILE A 69 -1.16 -4.90 -10.95
C ILE A 69 -2.50 -4.47 -11.52
N THR A 70 -3.20 -5.38 -12.21
CA THR A 70 -4.59 -5.18 -12.66
C THR A 70 -5.47 -6.17 -11.92
N LEU A 71 -6.43 -5.65 -11.16
CA LEU A 71 -7.40 -6.46 -10.42
C LEU A 71 -8.59 -6.81 -11.33
N ASP A 72 -9.16 -8.00 -11.13
CA ASP A 72 -10.43 -8.39 -11.74
C ASP A 72 -11.63 -7.67 -11.09
N TYR A 73 -11.64 -6.35 -11.17
CA TYR A 73 -12.66 -5.48 -10.58
C TYR A 73 -14.05 -5.73 -11.22
N PRO A 74 -15.14 -5.79 -10.43
CA PRO A 74 -15.22 -5.56 -8.98
C PRO A 74 -15.08 -6.84 -8.14
N SER A 75 -14.85 -7.98 -8.77
CA SER A 75 -14.86 -9.28 -8.08
C SER A 75 -13.58 -9.56 -7.29
N GLU A 76 -12.50 -8.87 -7.61
CA GLU A 76 -11.23 -8.87 -6.88
C GLU A 76 -10.98 -7.53 -6.19
N TYR A 77 -10.62 -7.58 -4.92
CA TYR A 77 -10.35 -6.41 -4.09
C TYR A 77 -9.26 -6.70 -3.06
N ILE A 78 -8.57 -5.64 -2.63
CA ILE A 78 -7.51 -5.71 -1.63
C ILE A 78 -8.08 -6.15 -0.28
N THR A 79 -7.39 -7.11 0.35
CA THR A 79 -7.66 -7.63 1.69
C THR A 79 -6.48 -7.43 2.63
N GLY A 80 -5.32 -7.02 2.11
CA GLY A 80 -4.16 -6.74 2.94
C GLY A 80 -2.94 -6.27 2.18
N VAL A 81 -1.92 -5.88 2.93
CA VAL A 81 -0.61 -5.51 2.42
C VAL A 81 0.46 -6.00 3.40
N SER A 82 1.52 -6.60 2.89
CA SER A 82 2.68 -6.99 3.69
C SER A 82 3.96 -6.57 3.02
N GLY A 83 5.05 -6.57 3.77
CA GLY A 83 6.33 -6.15 3.25
C GLY A 83 7.35 -5.87 4.34
N TRP A 84 8.42 -5.19 3.96
CA TRP A 84 9.38 -4.67 4.92
C TRP A 84 10.00 -3.35 4.47
N TYR A 85 10.43 -2.60 5.46
CA TYR A 85 11.21 -1.39 5.32
C TYR A 85 12.66 -1.67 5.72
N GLN A 86 13.59 -0.89 5.17
CA GLN A 86 14.97 -0.88 5.64
C GLN A 86 15.53 0.53 5.56
N ASP A 87 16.46 0.84 6.46
CA ASP A 87 17.20 2.09 6.42
C ASP A 87 18.05 2.21 5.14
N HIS A 88 18.06 3.41 4.58
CA HIS A 88 18.98 3.84 3.56
C HIS A 88 19.34 5.30 3.81
N ASN A 89 20.60 5.54 4.21
CA ASN A 89 21.14 6.87 4.50
C ASN A 89 20.32 7.63 5.57
N GLY A 90 19.89 6.94 6.64
CA GLY A 90 19.17 7.53 7.76
C GLY A 90 17.68 7.77 7.52
N SER A 91 17.14 7.31 6.39
CA SER A 91 15.71 7.29 6.10
C SER A 91 15.23 5.86 5.81
N LYS A 92 14.05 5.50 6.31
CA LYS A 92 13.47 4.17 6.10
C LYS A 92 12.59 4.19 4.85
N PHE A 93 12.90 3.31 3.90
CA PHE A 93 12.12 3.16 2.68
C PHE A 93 11.44 1.80 2.61
N LEU A 94 10.32 1.75 1.90
CA LEU A 94 9.69 0.50 1.49
C LEU A 94 10.63 -0.24 0.53
N ARG A 95 10.89 -1.51 0.80
CA ARG A 95 11.82 -2.35 0.03
C ARG A 95 11.17 -3.56 -0.60
N LEU A 96 10.17 -4.11 0.08
CA LEU A 96 9.35 -5.20 -0.42
C LEU A 96 7.89 -4.89 -0.14
N ILE A 97 7.02 -5.19 -1.11
CA ILE A 97 5.58 -5.15 -0.91
C ILE A 97 4.89 -6.34 -1.59
N ASN A 98 3.90 -6.89 -0.89
CA ASN A 98 2.90 -7.79 -1.43
C ASN A 98 1.54 -7.14 -1.27
N PHE A 99 0.69 -7.25 -2.29
CA PHE A 99 -0.71 -6.91 -2.22
C PHE A 99 -1.53 -8.19 -2.13
N HIS A 100 -2.28 -8.33 -1.05
CA HIS A 100 -3.18 -9.48 -0.85
C HIS A 100 -4.59 -9.10 -1.31
N THR A 101 -5.22 -9.99 -2.06
CA THR A 101 -6.61 -9.86 -2.49
C THR A 101 -7.45 -11.02 -1.95
N ASN A 102 -8.76 -10.95 -2.16
CA ASN A 102 -9.65 -12.07 -1.90
C ASN A 102 -9.45 -13.25 -2.88
N LYS A 103 -8.63 -13.10 -3.93
CA LYS A 103 -8.39 -14.15 -4.93
C LYS A 103 -6.95 -14.67 -4.93
N THR A 104 -5.97 -13.79 -4.73
CA THR A 104 -4.55 -14.13 -4.87
C THR A 104 -3.66 -13.18 -4.07
N THR A 105 -2.35 -13.34 -4.20
CA THR A 105 -1.35 -12.37 -3.75
C THR A 105 -0.50 -11.94 -4.93
N TYR A 106 -0.33 -10.62 -5.11
CA TYR A 106 0.59 -10.03 -6.07
C TYR A 106 1.89 -9.65 -5.38
N GLY A 107 3.00 -10.15 -5.91
CA GLY A 107 4.34 -9.98 -5.34
C GLY A 107 5.04 -11.33 -5.12
N PRO A 108 6.20 -11.33 -4.42
CA PRO A 108 6.83 -10.16 -3.83
C PRO A 108 7.41 -9.23 -4.89
N PHE A 109 7.04 -7.95 -4.80
CA PHE A 109 7.75 -6.91 -5.51
C PHE A 109 8.90 -6.45 -4.63
N ILE A 110 10.12 -6.56 -5.14
CA ILE A 110 11.34 -6.29 -4.37
C ILE A 110 12.11 -5.19 -5.09
N ALA A 111 12.27 -4.04 -4.44
CA ALA A 111 13.05 -2.96 -5.02
C ALA A 111 14.54 -3.31 -5.13
N SER A 112 15.04 -4.00 -4.10
CA SER A 112 16.34 -4.66 -4.08
C SER A 112 16.47 -5.59 -2.89
N PRO A 113 17.44 -6.52 -2.92
CA PRO A 113 17.76 -7.36 -1.77
C PRO A 113 18.06 -6.53 -0.51
N ALA A 114 17.78 -7.11 0.66
CA ALA A 114 18.12 -6.48 1.92
C ALA A 114 19.62 -6.24 2.04
N ASN A 115 20.00 -5.04 2.48
CA ASN A 115 21.38 -4.71 2.81
C ASN A 115 21.80 -5.52 4.05
N LYS A 116 22.94 -6.22 3.95
CA LYS A 116 23.49 -6.98 5.08
C LYS A 116 23.85 -6.02 6.22
N GLY A 117 23.55 -6.42 7.45
CA GLY A 117 23.89 -5.66 8.65
C GLY A 117 22.93 -4.51 8.99
N LEU A 118 21.83 -4.35 8.24
CA LEU A 118 20.76 -3.41 8.57
C LEU A 118 19.46 -4.15 8.91
N ASP A 119 18.78 -3.72 9.97
CA ASP A 119 17.52 -4.31 10.41
C ASP A 119 16.41 -4.13 9.39
N GLN A 120 15.60 -5.18 9.24
CA GLN A 120 14.36 -5.14 8.47
C GLN A 120 13.19 -4.88 9.42
N ILE A 121 12.31 -3.96 9.04
CA ILE A 121 11.05 -3.72 9.76
C ILE A 121 9.94 -4.35 8.93
N GLU A 122 9.63 -5.60 9.25
CA GLU A 122 8.55 -6.33 8.61
C GLU A 122 7.18 -5.80 9.06
N PHE A 123 6.22 -5.88 8.15
CA PHE A 123 4.83 -5.59 8.45
C PHE A 123 3.91 -6.54 7.69
N ASN A 124 2.77 -6.82 8.29
CA ASN A 124 1.71 -7.60 7.69
C ASN A 124 0.37 -7.06 8.19
N TYR A 125 -0.31 -6.28 7.35
CA TYR A 125 -1.63 -5.73 7.67
C TYR A 125 -2.68 -6.46 6.86
N GLN A 126 -3.61 -7.09 7.56
CA GLN A 126 -4.73 -7.81 6.97
C GLN A 126 -6.03 -7.20 7.47
N VAL A 127 -7.03 -7.14 6.60
CA VAL A 127 -8.40 -6.84 6.98
C VAL A 127 -9.25 -8.10 6.85
N GLY A 128 -10.05 -8.39 7.87
CA GLY A 128 -10.97 -9.53 7.85
C GLY A 128 -12.18 -9.35 6.93
N SER A 129 -12.25 -8.23 6.20
CA SER A 129 -13.32 -7.85 5.27
C SER A 129 -12.72 -6.97 4.15
N LYS A 130 -13.52 -6.12 3.50
CA LYS A 130 -13.04 -5.20 2.48
C LYS A 130 -12.13 -4.11 3.08
N PHE A 131 -11.04 -3.81 2.41
CA PHE A 131 -10.14 -2.71 2.72
C PHE A 131 -10.80 -1.33 2.49
N HIS A 132 -10.39 -0.30 3.23
CA HIS A 132 -11.02 1.04 3.21
C HIS A 132 -10.08 2.20 2.86
N GLY A 133 -9.00 1.95 2.12
CA GLY A 133 -8.07 2.99 1.67
C GLY A 133 -6.71 2.93 2.35
N PHE A 134 -5.70 3.44 1.66
CA PHE A 134 -4.33 3.42 2.11
C PHE A 134 -3.97 4.79 2.71
N PHE A 135 -2.92 4.80 3.52
CA PHE A 135 -2.25 6.03 3.94
C PHE A 135 -0.78 5.73 4.18
N GLY A 136 0.03 6.77 4.30
CA GLY A 136 1.44 6.60 4.61
C GLY A 136 2.22 7.90 4.42
N THR A 137 3.50 7.75 4.14
CA THR A 137 4.40 8.88 3.87
C THR A 137 5.32 8.58 2.69
N TYR A 138 5.77 9.64 2.02
CA TYR A 138 6.76 9.57 0.97
C TYR A 138 7.70 10.78 1.00
N LEU A 139 8.90 10.58 0.48
CA LEU A 139 9.87 11.64 0.18
C LEU A 139 9.94 11.85 -1.33
N GLN A 140 10.57 12.93 -1.77
CA GLN A 140 10.81 13.20 -3.20
C GLN A 140 11.68 12.14 -3.88
N ASN A 141 12.27 11.20 -3.15
CA ASN A 141 13.11 10.14 -3.71
C ASN A 141 12.53 8.72 -3.51
N GLY A 142 11.38 8.55 -2.84
CA GLY A 142 10.77 7.24 -2.66
C GLY A 142 9.67 7.16 -1.62
N VAL A 143 9.00 6.01 -1.58
CA VAL A 143 7.95 5.68 -0.62
C VAL A 143 8.58 5.24 0.69
N GLU A 144 8.25 5.94 1.78
CA GLU A 144 8.77 5.60 3.11
C GLU A 144 7.88 4.59 3.81
N SER A 145 6.56 4.81 3.79
CA SER A 145 5.63 4.05 4.61
C SER A 145 4.27 3.84 3.95
N ILE A 146 3.61 2.75 4.33
CA ILE A 146 2.26 2.40 3.89
C ILE A 146 1.50 1.75 5.06
N GLY A 147 0.23 2.07 5.18
CA GLY A 147 -0.71 1.55 6.17
C GLY A 147 -2.11 1.49 5.56
N ILE A 148 -3.04 0.85 6.27
CA ILE A 148 -4.39 0.58 5.76
C ILE A 148 -5.49 1.05 6.70
N TYR A 149 -6.62 1.47 6.14
CA TYR A 149 -7.85 1.63 6.88
C TYR A 149 -8.62 0.32 6.96
N SER A 150 -9.06 0.02 8.17
CA SER A 150 -9.93 -1.12 8.47
C SER A 150 -11.25 -0.67 9.12
N LYS A 151 -12.27 -1.52 9.01
CA LYS A 151 -13.52 -1.44 9.78
C LYS A 151 -13.72 -2.72 10.58
N PRO A 152 -14.38 -2.65 11.75
CA PRO A 152 -14.88 -3.84 12.42
C PRO A 152 -15.76 -4.65 11.47
N MET A 153 -15.73 -5.98 11.56
CA MET A 153 -16.59 -6.84 10.75
C MET A 153 -18.06 -6.53 11.03
N ASP A 154 -18.88 -6.44 9.97
CA ASP A 154 -20.31 -6.16 10.08
C ASP A 154 -21.06 -7.21 10.93
N LYS A 155 -20.60 -8.47 10.92
CA LYS A 155 -21.19 -9.54 11.72
C LYS A 155 -21.09 -9.29 13.23
N LEU A 156 -20.06 -8.56 13.69
CA LEU A 156 -19.91 -8.18 15.10
C LEU A 156 -20.84 -7.02 15.47
N THR A 157 -21.08 -6.08 14.54
CA THR A 157 -21.96 -4.93 14.81
C THR A 157 -23.44 -5.34 14.88
N GLU A 158 -23.85 -6.37 14.13
CA GLU A 158 -25.19 -6.97 14.27
C GLU A 158 -25.40 -7.69 15.60
N ILE A 159 -24.38 -8.39 16.12
CA ILE A 159 -24.47 -9.05 17.44
C ILE A 159 -24.65 -8.00 18.55
N VAL A 160 -23.92 -6.89 18.50
CA VAL A 160 -24.07 -5.80 19.48
C VAL A 160 -25.45 -5.16 19.42
N LYS A 161 -26.02 -4.96 18.22
CA LYS A 161 -27.37 -4.39 18.05
C LYS A 161 -28.50 -5.30 18.52
N LYS A 162 -28.30 -6.62 18.56
CA LYS A 162 -29.31 -7.58 19.06
C LYS A 162 -29.35 -7.70 20.58
N ASN A 163 -28.36 -7.14 21.28
CA ASN A 163 -28.19 -7.24 22.73
C ASN A 163 -28.45 -5.89 23.44
N ILE A 164 -29.11 -4.94 22.78
CA ILE A 164 -29.60 -3.66 23.30
C ILE A 164 -31.11 -3.63 23.08
#